data_AF-A0A2E5XWQ7-F1
#
_entry.id   AF-A0A2E5XWQ7-F1
#
_cell.length_a   1.000
_cell.length_b   1.000
_cell.length_c   1.000
_cell.angle_alpha   90.00
_cell.angle_beta   90.00
_cell.angle_gamma   90.00
#
_symmetry.space_group_name_H-M   'P 1'
#
loop_
_entity.id
_entity.type
_entity.pdbx_description
1 polymer ?
#
loop_
_entity_poly.entity_id
_entity_poly.type
_entity_poly.pdbx_seq_one_letter_code
_entity_poly.pdbx_strand_id
1 'polypeptide(L)'
;MSRTYVAISFFIIFRCYSQNTSKVFNQNFDSIRNDTLILISKFENYNIESNFIDRLMKEFSKNLDSIPKYRVVPKIVLDSIFDNDSLFGYNCYDLCIFNIASKLGAKYLLEGSIGKAINGNSNFTFRSNLVNVKTKYIKSISTYKVVDNAEEIFDGIPIIIDELLNKKKSTTLIRNASKNIYQIHFHKIFLNDSDFSRSIFNNPLPINLLLFENNNIAMELFIGQKRDELDFKKRDKSEIDLYPHSKKIKYNSNCNYKIVLTEEDIFKNVSKYEIKYPKGEWPFDKNKIFFTDSTYLEISQNPPFPIEKRYPVYKYLHRIEKKYCFSIKSDLDEIWKFKGVDFFAYTQSADWNKPVFKYIHKIDSIFLYSIDTLNMNIWHKKDIEFYALTDSAPGSIPIYRFYHELDKDYYYSPNDSLDPEWQNKGIGFYAFPGK
;
A
#
# COMPACT_ATOMS: atom_id res chain seq x y z
N MET A 1 21.11 -93.42 -18.33
CA MET A 1 19.65 -93.55 -18.42
C MET A 1 19.03 -93.09 -17.11
N SER A 2 17.89 -92.41 -17.19
CA SER A 2 17.04 -91.92 -16.09
C SER A 2 17.55 -90.70 -15.29
N ARG A 3 17.07 -89.50 -15.67
CA ARG A 3 16.90 -88.37 -14.75
C ARG A 3 15.50 -87.78 -14.95
N THR A 4 14.73 -87.84 -13.87
CA THR A 4 13.38 -87.31 -13.70
C THR A 4 13.44 -85.81 -13.45
N TYR A 5 12.70 -85.02 -14.22
CA TYR A 5 12.48 -83.58 -13.97
C TYR A 5 11.12 -83.39 -13.30
N VAL A 6 11.09 -82.64 -12.21
CA VAL A 6 9.87 -82.05 -11.64
C VAL A 6 10.01 -80.53 -11.73
N ALA A 7 8.98 -79.90 -12.27
CA ALA A 7 8.87 -78.48 -12.55
C ALA A 7 8.18 -77.71 -11.40
N ILE A 8 8.13 -76.38 -11.57
CA ILE A 8 7.30 -75.37 -10.87
C ILE A 8 8.02 -74.77 -9.63
N SER A 9 8.42 -73.49 -9.58
CA SER A 9 7.60 -72.29 -9.73
C SER A 9 8.48 -71.04 -9.85
N PHE A 10 8.19 -70.14 -10.79
CA PHE A 10 8.76 -68.79 -10.86
C PHE A 10 7.61 -67.77 -10.70
N PHE A 11 7.69 -66.96 -9.64
CA PHE A 11 6.81 -65.82 -9.42
C PHE A 11 7.12 -64.72 -10.44
N ILE A 12 6.17 -64.45 -11.34
CA ILE A 12 6.18 -63.27 -12.21
C ILE A 12 5.42 -62.16 -11.48
N ILE A 13 6.14 -61.13 -11.02
CA ILE A 13 5.53 -59.87 -10.56
C ILE A 13 5.15 -59.08 -11.81
N PHE A 14 3.87 -59.13 -12.17
CA PHE A 14 3.25 -58.12 -13.03
C PHE A 14 3.18 -56.79 -12.25
N ARG A 15 4.06 -55.84 -12.57
CA ARG A 15 3.80 -54.42 -12.28
C ARG A 15 2.78 -53.92 -13.30
N CYS A 16 1.50 -53.98 -12.94
CA CYS A 16 0.45 -53.22 -13.62
C CYS A 16 0.76 -51.72 -13.48
N TYR A 17 1.21 -51.13 -14.58
CA TYR A 17 1.09 -49.70 -14.84
C TYR A 17 -0.33 -49.44 -15.38
N SER A 18 -0.87 -48.29 -14.98
CA SER A 18 -2.15 -47.68 -15.41
C SER A 18 -3.34 -47.79 -14.44
N GLN A 19 -3.97 -46.63 -14.26
CA GLN A 19 -5.27 -46.36 -13.63
C GLN A 19 -5.35 -46.20 -12.09
N ASN A 20 -4.45 -45.44 -11.46
CA ASN A 20 -4.67 -45.04 -10.06
C ASN A 20 -4.46 -43.56 -9.69
N THR A 21 -4.17 -42.67 -10.65
CA THR A 21 -4.07 -41.23 -10.37
C THR A 21 -5.44 -40.54 -10.28
N SER A 22 -6.48 -41.06 -10.93
CA SER A 22 -7.84 -40.49 -10.85
C SER A 22 -8.59 -40.83 -9.55
N LYS A 23 -8.23 -41.92 -8.85
CA LYS A 23 -8.89 -42.33 -7.59
C LYS A 23 -8.34 -41.61 -6.35
N VAL A 24 -7.07 -41.19 -6.36
CA VAL A 24 -6.48 -40.39 -5.26
C VAL A 24 -7.02 -38.95 -5.26
N PHE A 25 -7.56 -38.49 -6.39
CA PHE A 25 -8.12 -37.14 -6.53
C PHE A 25 -9.47 -36.92 -5.81
N ASN A 26 -10.27 -37.98 -5.60
CA ASN A 26 -11.62 -37.83 -5.04
C ASN A 26 -11.69 -37.93 -3.51
N GLN A 27 -10.60 -38.18 -2.79
CA GLN A 27 -10.67 -38.45 -1.34
C GLN A 27 -10.20 -37.32 -0.42
N ASN A 28 -9.68 -36.19 -0.94
CA ASN A 28 -9.15 -35.10 -0.11
C ASN A 28 -9.86 -33.73 -0.26
N PHE A 29 -10.94 -33.63 -1.05
CA PHE A 29 -11.74 -32.40 -1.17
C PHE A 29 -13.09 -32.43 -0.43
N ASP A 30 -13.49 -33.58 0.13
CA ASP A 30 -14.82 -33.77 0.74
C ASP A 30 -14.92 -33.38 2.23
N SER A 31 -13.90 -32.77 2.83
CA SER A 31 -14.05 -32.07 4.11
C SER A 31 -14.39 -30.59 3.86
N ILE A 32 -15.64 -30.36 3.49
CA ILE A 32 -16.18 -29.06 3.09
C ILE A 32 -16.16 -28.08 4.28
N ARG A 33 -15.07 -27.31 4.41
CA ARG A 33 -15.18 -25.88 4.71
C ARG A 33 -15.81 -25.21 3.49
N ASN A 34 -16.65 -24.20 3.70
CA ASN A 34 -17.26 -23.34 2.68
C ASN A 34 -16.23 -22.45 1.94
N ASP A 35 -15.08 -23.00 1.57
CA ASP A 35 -13.98 -22.27 0.98
C ASP A 35 -14.22 -22.10 -0.52
N THR A 36 -13.90 -20.92 -1.02
CA THR A 36 -14.01 -20.57 -2.43
C THR A 36 -12.71 -20.92 -3.14
N LEU A 37 -12.76 -21.93 -4.02
CA LEU A 37 -11.61 -22.33 -4.84
C LEU A 37 -11.41 -21.35 -6.01
N ILE A 38 -10.17 -20.88 -6.18
CA ILE A 38 -9.72 -19.97 -7.24
C ILE A 38 -8.64 -20.67 -8.06
N LEU A 39 -8.79 -20.68 -9.39
CA LEU A 39 -7.72 -21.07 -10.30
C LEU A 39 -7.00 -19.82 -10.80
N ILE A 40 -5.66 -19.80 -10.76
CA ILE A 40 -4.85 -18.71 -11.32
C ILE A 40 -4.34 -19.17 -12.68
N SER A 41 -4.71 -18.46 -13.75
CA SER A 41 -4.18 -18.73 -15.08
C SER A 41 -2.77 -18.14 -15.22
N LYS A 42 -2.03 -18.61 -16.23
CA LYS A 42 -0.73 -18.02 -16.57
C LYS A 42 -0.95 -16.54 -16.93
N PHE A 43 -0.19 -15.65 -16.30
CA PHE A 43 -0.30 -14.23 -16.61
C PHE A 43 0.30 -13.92 -17.99
N GLU A 44 -0.42 -13.11 -18.76
CA GLU A 44 0.05 -12.59 -20.03
C GLU A 44 1.23 -11.65 -19.80
N ASN A 45 2.29 -11.84 -20.58
CA ASN A 45 3.55 -11.13 -20.42
C ASN A 45 3.82 -10.26 -21.66
N TYR A 46 3.81 -8.95 -21.46
CA TYR A 46 4.12 -7.95 -22.46
C TYR A 46 5.46 -7.28 -22.13
N ASN A 47 6.57 -7.90 -22.55
CA ASN A 47 7.93 -7.36 -22.45
C ASN A 47 8.50 -7.27 -21.00
N ILE A 48 8.24 -8.30 -20.19
CA ILE A 48 8.82 -8.53 -18.86
C ILE A 48 9.61 -9.85 -18.85
N GLU A 49 10.60 -9.97 -17.99
CA GLU A 49 11.35 -11.24 -17.82
C GLU A 49 10.43 -12.37 -17.32
N SER A 50 10.56 -13.57 -17.87
CA SER A 50 9.69 -14.72 -17.51
C SER A 50 9.80 -15.12 -16.03
N ASN A 51 11.02 -15.08 -15.45
CA ASN A 51 11.26 -15.37 -14.04
C ASN A 51 10.46 -14.42 -13.12
N PHE A 52 10.30 -13.16 -13.52
CA PHE A 52 9.46 -12.22 -12.79
C PHE A 52 8.00 -12.67 -12.75
N ILE A 53 7.46 -13.18 -13.86
CA ILE A 53 6.08 -13.70 -13.96
C ILE A 53 5.88 -14.90 -13.03
N ASP A 54 6.82 -15.85 -13.03
CA ASP A 54 6.73 -17.04 -12.18
C ASP A 54 6.74 -16.68 -10.69
N ARG A 55 7.60 -15.73 -10.30
CA ARG A 55 7.62 -15.16 -8.94
C ARG A 55 6.31 -14.45 -8.61
N LEU A 56 5.78 -13.65 -9.54
CA LEU A 56 4.53 -12.91 -9.37
C LEU A 56 3.35 -13.86 -9.13
N MET A 57 3.21 -14.91 -9.95
CA MET A 57 2.18 -15.93 -9.77
C MET A 57 2.31 -16.64 -8.42
N LYS A 58 3.53 -17.00 -8.01
CA LYS A 58 3.79 -17.66 -6.72
C LYS A 58 3.35 -16.80 -5.54
N GLU A 59 3.66 -15.50 -5.57
CA GLU A 59 3.24 -14.58 -4.50
C GLU A 59 1.73 -14.35 -4.51
N PHE A 60 1.07 -14.29 -5.68
CA PHE A 60 -0.39 -14.24 -5.75
C PHE A 60 -1.04 -15.47 -5.13
N SER A 61 -0.56 -16.67 -5.45
CA SER A 61 -1.06 -17.91 -4.85
C SER A 61 -0.93 -17.89 -3.33
N LYS A 62 0.26 -17.55 -2.83
CA LYS A 62 0.54 -17.48 -1.38
C LYS A 62 -0.36 -16.47 -0.66
N ASN A 63 -0.55 -15.28 -1.23
CA ASN A 63 -1.38 -14.24 -0.60
C ASN A 63 -2.87 -14.64 -0.61
N LEU A 64 -3.37 -15.24 -1.69
CA LEU A 64 -4.75 -15.74 -1.76
C LEU A 64 -5.00 -16.91 -0.79
N ASP A 65 -4.08 -17.88 -0.72
CA ASP A 65 -4.17 -19.02 0.21
C ASP A 65 -4.09 -18.62 1.68
N SER A 66 -3.52 -17.45 1.99
CA SER A 66 -3.46 -16.92 3.36
C SER A 66 -4.82 -16.41 3.87
N ILE A 67 -5.81 -16.22 2.98
CA ILE A 67 -7.12 -15.70 3.33
C ILE A 67 -8.04 -16.89 3.66
N PRO A 68 -8.55 -17.04 4.91
CA PRO A 68 -9.21 -18.26 5.38
C PRO A 68 -10.42 -18.76 4.56
N LYS A 69 -11.02 -17.88 3.73
CA LYS A 69 -12.21 -18.16 2.92
C LYS A 69 -11.86 -18.67 1.51
N TYR A 70 -10.61 -18.56 1.08
CA TYR A 70 -10.19 -18.86 -0.28
C TYR A 70 -9.13 -19.95 -0.29
N ARG A 71 -9.14 -20.73 -1.36
CA ARG A 71 -8.07 -21.69 -1.68
C ARG A 71 -7.67 -21.51 -3.12
N VAL A 72 -6.41 -21.73 -3.43
CA VAL A 72 -5.85 -21.68 -4.77
C VAL A 72 -5.59 -23.09 -5.27
N VAL A 73 -5.90 -23.34 -6.54
CA VAL A 73 -5.52 -24.59 -7.20
C VAL A 73 -3.99 -24.72 -7.22
N PRO A 74 -3.40 -25.78 -6.64
CA PRO A 74 -1.95 -25.96 -6.65
C PRO A 74 -1.41 -26.11 -8.08
N LYS A 75 -0.27 -25.49 -8.38
CA LYS A 75 0.35 -25.53 -9.71
C LYS A 75 0.58 -26.97 -10.20
N ILE A 76 1.03 -27.87 -9.32
CA ILE A 76 1.28 -29.27 -9.67
C ILE A 76 0.03 -30.03 -10.16
N VAL A 77 -1.15 -29.65 -9.65
CA VAL A 77 -2.43 -30.22 -10.10
C VAL A 77 -2.73 -29.74 -11.51
N LEU A 78 -2.53 -28.44 -11.76
CA LEU A 78 -2.73 -27.85 -13.07
C LEU A 78 -1.77 -28.43 -14.11
N ASP A 79 -0.49 -28.55 -13.79
CA ASP A 79 0.55 -29.15 -14.65
C ASP A 79 0.18 -30.61 -15.01
N SER A 80 -0.28 -31.40 -14.03
CA SER A 80 -0.70 -32.79 -14.27
C SER A 80 -1.90 -32.93 -15.22
N ILE A 81 -2.78 -31.92 -15.29
CA ILE A 81 -3.91 -31.91 -16.23
C ILE A 81 -3.39 -31.61 -17.64
N PHE A 82 -2.47 -30.67 -17.77
CA PHE A 82 -1.84 -30.35 -19.04
C PHE A 82 -1.01 -31.52 -19.59
N ASP A 83 -0.34 -32.28 -18.73
CA ASP A 83 0.46 -33.44 -19.16
C ASP A 83 -0.40 -34.66 -19.56
N ASN A 84 -1.58 -34.84 -18.96
CA ASN A 84 -2.44 -36.00 -19.20
C ASN A 84 -3.45 -35.81 -20.33
N ASP A 85 -3.98 -34.60 -20.53
CA ASP A 85 -4.92 -34.32 -21.62
C ASP A 85 -4.13 -33.94 -22.89
N SER A 86 -3.81 -34.96 -23.71
CA SER A 86 -3.22 -34.81 -25.07
C SER A 86 -4.03 -33.94 -26.04
N LEU A 87 -5.20 -33.46 -25.60
CA LEU A 87 -6.13 -32.58 -26.30
C LEU A 87 -5.78 -31.09 -26.20
N PHE A 88 -4.88 -30.70 -25.30
CA PHE A 88 -4.47 -29.31 -25.13
C PHE A 88 -3.04 -29.12 -25.61
N GLY A 89 -2.86 -29.03 -26.92
CA GLY A 89 -1.61 -28.53 -27.50
C GLY A 89 -1.21 -27.20 -26.84
N TYR A 90 0.09 -26.88 -26.89
CA TYR A 90 0.81 -25.80 -26.17
C TYR A 90 0.16 -24.40 -26.08
N ASN A 91 -0.97 -24.15 -26.71
CA ASN A 91 -1.75 -22.91 -26.66
C ASN A 91 -3.20 -23.17 -26.21
N CYS A 92 -3.40 -23.44 -24.91
CA CYS A 92 -4.70 -23.42 -24.25
C CYS A 92 -5.19 -21.95 -24.14
N TYR A 93 -5.83 -21.42 -25.20
CA TYR A 93 -6.52 -20.13 -25.17
C TYR A 93 -7.85 -20.20 -24.37
N ASP A 94 -8.39 -19.04 -23.98
CA ASP A 94 -9.51 -18.75 -23.06
C ASP A 94 -10.53 -19.87 -22.80
N LEU A 95 -11.09 -20.50 -23.83
CA LEU A 95 -12.11 -21.55 -23.66
C LEU A 95 -11.60 -22.81 -22.93
N CYS A 96 -10.33 -23.16 -23.12
CA CYS A 96 -9.72 -24.34 -22.52
C CYS A 96 -9.52 -24.18 -21.01
N ILE A 97 -9.07 -23.00 -20.55
CA ILE A 97 -8.80 -22.78 -19.12
C ILE A 97 -10.09 -22.74 -18.28
N PHE A 98 -11.22 -22.26 -18.83
CA PHE A 98 -12.53 -22.34 -18.17
C PHE A 98 -12.99 -23.79 -17.98
N ASN A 99 -12.73 -24.67 -18.96
CA ASN A 99 -13.09 -26.08 -18.83
C ASN A 99 -12.26 -26.77 -17.74
N ILE A 100 -10.96 -26.48 -17.67
CA ILE A 100 -10.08 -26.98 -16.62
C ILE A 100 -10.54 -26.46 -15.25
N ALA A 101 -10.79 -25.16 -15.12
CA ALA A 101 -11.30 -24.55 -13.90
C ALA A 101 -12.63 -25.18 -13.46
N SER A 102 -13.55 -25.43 -14.41
CA SER A 102 -14.82 -26.10 -14.12
C SER A 102 -14.64 -27.55 -13.69
N LYS A 103 -13.76 -28.32 -14.35
CA LYS A 103 -13.43 -29.71 -13.96
C LYS A 103 -12.84 -29.78 -12.54
N LEU A 104 -12.06 -28.78 -12.17
CA LEU A 104 -11.43 -28.66 -10.84
C LEU A 104 -12.38 -28.10 -9.77
N GLY A 105 -13.62 -27.73 -10.11
CA GLY A 105 -14.55 -27.13 -9.17
C GLY A 105 -14.18 -25.70 -8.73
N ALA A 106 -13.31 -25.02 -9.47
CA ALA A 106 -12.96 -23.63 -9.18
C ALA A 106 -14.19 -22.73 -9.41
N LYS A 107 -14.50 -21.88 -8.42
CA LYS A 107 -15.59 -20.92 -8.50
C LYS A 107 -15.18 -19.69 -9.31
N TYR A 108 -13.92 -19.28 -9.18
CA TYR A 108 -13.35 -18.14 -9.87
C TYR A 108 -12.05 -18.50 -10.60
N LEU A 109 -11.82 -17.79 -11.69
CA LEU A 109 -10.59 -17.77 -12.46
C LEU A 109 -9.93 -16.41 -12.27
N LEU A 110 -8.68 -16.36 -11.83
CA LEU A 110 -7.87 -15.15 -11.79
C LEU A 110 -7.00 -15.09 -13.04
N GLU A 111 -7.26 -14.09 -13.86
CA GLU A 111 -6.46 -13.75 -15.03
C GLU A 111 -5.64 -12.49 -14.74
N GLY A 112 -4.45 -12.41 -15.32
CA GLY A 112 -3.56 -11.27 -15.16
C GLY A 112 -2.79 -10.98 -16.43
N SER A 113 -2.54 -9.71 -16.69
CA SER A 113 -1.66 -9.22 -17.74
C SER A 113 -0.70 -8.18 -17.18
N ILE A 114 0.58 -8.34 -17.49
CA ILE A 114 1.63 -7.39 -17.10
C ILE A 114 2.36 -6.88 -18.33
N GLY A 115 2.60 -5.57 -18.38
CA GLY A 115 3.40 -4.99 -19.45
C GLY A 115 4.21 -3.77 -19.06
N LYS A 116 5.30 -3.55 -19.80
CA LYS A 116 6.13 -2.34 -19.74
C LYS A 116 5.73 -1.36 -20.85
N ALA A 117 5.49 -0.10 -20.52
CA ALA A 117 5.21 0.95 -21.50
C ALA A 117 6.40 1.18 -22.43
N ILE A 118 6.13 1.38 -23.73
CA ILE A 118 7.16 1.50 -24.78
C ILE A 118 7.70 2.96 -24.90
N ASN A 119 6.98 3.94 -24.33
CA ASN A 119 7.18 5.37 -24.63
C ASN A 119 8.26 6.07 -23.76
N GLY A 120 9.38 5.41 -23.46
CA GLY A 120 10.52 6.03 -22.77
C GLY A 120 10.43 6.16 -21.23
N ASN A 121 9.24 6.03 -20.65
CA ASN A 121 9.07 5.88 -19.20
C ASN A 121 8.98 4.40 -18.82
N SER A 122 9.70 3.98 -17.77
CA SER A 122 9.69 2.62 -17.20
C SER A 122 8.41 2.31 -16.42
N ASN A 123 7.25 2.58 -17.01
CA ASN A 123 5.96 2.31 -16.38
C ASN A 123 5.59 0.84 -16.58
N PHE A 124 5.30 0.14 -15.49
CA PHE A 124 4.79 -1.22 -15.51
C PHE A 124 3.33 -1.21 -15.08
N THR A 125 2.48 -1.88 -15.86
CA THR A 125 1.05 -2.03 -15.54
C THR A 125 0.74 -3.49 -15.35
N PHE A 126 0.19 -3.84 -14.20
CA PHE A 126 -0.43 -5.14 -13.97
C PHE A 126 -1.95 -4.97 -13.89
N ARG A 127 -2.66 -5.61 -14.82
CA ARG A 127 -4.11 -5.67 -14.83
C ARG A 127 -4.53 -7.08 -14.46
N SER A 128 -5.52 -7.22 -13.60
CA SER A 128 -6.05 -8.51 -13.20
C SER A 128 -7.57 -8.52 -13.22
N ASN A 129 -8.13 -9.67 -13.60
CA ASN A 129 -9.56 -9.92 -13.68
C ASN A 129 -9.89 -11.14 -12.82
N LEU A 130 -10.93 -11.03 -11.99
CA LEU A 130 -11.52 -12.18 -11.33
C LEU A 130 -12.79 -12.55 -12.08
N VAL A 131 -12.79 -13.70 -12.76
CA VAL A 131 -13.88 -14.16 -13.61
C VAL A 131 -14.65 -15.28 -12.93
N ASN A 132 -15.97 -15.24 -12.98
CA ASN A 132 -16.81 -16.34 -12.49
C ASN A 132 -16.81 -17.49 -13.49
N VAL A 133 -16.30 -18.67 -13.10
CA VAL A 133 -16.10 -19.82 -14.00
C VAL A 133 -17.41 -20.29 -14.64
N LYS A 134 -18.50 -20.33 -13.86
CA LYS A 134 -19.81 -20.80 -14.35
C LYS A 134 -20.42 -19.84 -15.37
N THR A 135 -20.36 -18.53 -15.10
CA THR A 135 -21.02 -17.52 -15.93
C THR A 135 -20.12 -16.92 -17.01
N LYS A 136 -18.80 -17.10 -16.88
CA LYS A 136 -17.75 -16.45 -17.67
C LYS A 136 -17.73 -14.91 -17.60
N TYR A 137 -18.56 -14.29 -16.76
CA TYR A 137 -18.54 -12.85 -16.53
C TYR A 137 -17.44 -12.44 -15.55
N ILE A 138 -16.80 -11.31 -15.86
CA ILE A 138 -15.84 -10.64 -14.98
C ILE A 138 -16.59 -10.13 -13.75
N LYS A 139 -16.23 -10.65 -12.57
CA LYS A 139 -16.80 -10.22 -11.29
C LYS A 139 -16.19 -8.89 -10.84
N SER A 140 -14.89 -8.70 -11.06
CA SER A 140 -14.10 -7.54 -10.63
C SER A 140 -12.80 -7.44 -11.42
N ILE A 141 -12.27 -6.22 -11.49
CA ILE A 141 -11.05 -5.86 -12.21
C ILE A 141 -10.20 -4.99 -11.29
N SER A 142 -8.90 -5.24 -11.25
CA SER A 142 -7.91 -4.38 -10.62
C SER A 142 -6.84 -3.99 -11.64
N THR A 143 -6.35 -2.76 -11.54
CA THR A 143 -5.24 -2.27 -12.37
C THR A 143 -4.26 -1.52 -11.48
N TYR A 144 -3.07 -2.09 -11.36
CA TYR A 144 -1.99 -1.58 -10.55
C TYR A 144 -0.85 -1.09 -11.45
N LYS A 145 -0.41 0.14 -11.23
CA LYS A 145 0.64 0.78 -12.04
C LYS A 145 1.80 1.19 -11.16
N VAL A 146 3.00 0.80 -11.56
CA VAL A 146 4.26 1.21 -10.92
C VAL A 146 5.17 1.86 -11.95
N VAL A 147 6.13 2.65 -11.46
CA VAL A 147 7.05 3.43 -12.29
C VAL A 147 8.46 3.01 -11.90
N ASP A 148 9.34 2.87 -12.89
CA ASP A 148 10.76 2.54 -12.78
C ASP A 148 11.11 1.10 -12.41
N ASN A 149 10.39 0.48 -11.48
CA ASN A 149 10.72 -0.86 -10.98
C ASN A 149 9.53 -1.83 -10.99
N ALA A 150 9.62 -2.89 -11.80
CA ALA A 150 8.59 -3.92 -11.86
C ALA A 150 8.40 -4.66 -10.52
N GLU A 151 9.44 -4.80 -9.71
CA GLU A 151 9.40 -5.48 -8.40
C GLU A 151 8.38 -4.86 -7.44
N GLU A 152 8.00 -3.61 -7.65
CA GLU A 152 7.03 -2.95 -6.78
C GLU A 152 5.58 -3.40 -7.02
N ILE A 153 5.35 -4.18 -8.07
CA ILE A 153 4.08 -4.88 -8.27
C ILE A 153 3.85 -5.89 -7.13
N PHE A 154 4.90 -6.48 -6.56
CA PHE A 154 4.79 -7.41 -5.43
C PHE A 154 4.14 -6.76 -4.21
N ASP A 155 4.47 -5.49 -3.92
CA ASP A 155 3.87 -4.71 -2.83
C ASP A 155 2.37 -4.42 -3.06
N GLY A 156 1.94 -4.42 -4.33
CA GLY A 156 0.55 -4.20 -4.73
C GLY A 156 -0.35 -5.42 -4.57
N ILE A 157 0.22 -6.63 -4.45
CA ILE A 157 -0.54 -7.89 -4.46
C ILE A 157 -1.69 -7.91 -3.43
N PRO A 158 -1.47 -7.56 -2.13
CA PRO A 158 -2.55 -7.56 -1.15
C PRO A 158 -3.69 -6.60 -1.51
N ILE A 159 -3.35 -5.45 -2.10
CA ILE A 159 -4.33 -4.43 -2.51
C ILE A 159 -5.14 -4.93 -3.70
N ILE A 160 -4.47 -5.46 -4.71
CA ILE A 160 -5.10 -6.06 -5.90
C ILE A 160 -6.07 -7.15 -5.47
N ILE A 161 -5.66 -8.03 -4.55
CA ILE A 161 -6.52 -9.09 -4.02
C ILE A 161 -7.74 -8.52 -3.28
N ASP A 162 -7.56 -7.50 -2.42
CA ASP A 162 -8.69 -6.84 -1.73
C ASP A 162 -9.70 -6.25 -2.73
N GLU A 163 -9.22 -5.53 -3.75
CA GLU A 163 -10.06 -4.94 -4.80
C GLU A 163 -10.85 -6.01 -5.56
N LEU A 164 -10.18 -7.10 -5.97
CA LEU A 164 -10.81 -8.21 -6.68
C LEU A 164 -11.85 -8.93 -5.81
N LEU A 165 -11.57 -9.18 -4.53
CA LEU A 165 -12.46 -10.00 -3.70
C LEU A 165 -13.60 -9.22 -3.08
N ASN A 166 -13.36 -7.98 -2.64
CA ASN A 166 -14.27 -7.17 -1.83
C ASN A 166 -15.00 -6.07 -2.60
N LYS A 167 -14.82 -5.99 -3.93
CA LYS A 167 -15.64 -5.14 -4.83
C LYS A 167 -15.58 -3.63 -4.51
N LYS A 168 -14.52 -3.17 -3.83
CA LYS A 168 -14.22 -1.73 -3.76
C LYS A 168 -13.91 -1.25 -5.17
N LYS A 169 -14.44 -0.09 -5.58
CA LYS A 169 -14.27 0.46 -6.93
C LYS A 169 -12.80 0.35 -7.36
N SER A 170 -12.57 -0.10 -8.59
CA SER A 170 -11.26 -0.18 -9.23
C SER A 170 -10.57 1.19 -9.14
N THR A 171 -9.69 1.35 -8.15
CA THR A 171 -8.80 2.49 -8.08
C THR A 171 -7.65 2.18 -9.00
N THR A 172 -7.51 2.92 -10.11
CA THR A 172 -6.25 2.93 -10.82
C THR A 172 -5.24 3.62 -9.90
N LEU A 173 -4.63 2.84 -9.01
CA LEU A 173 -3.56 3.31 -8.15
C LEU A 173 -2.33 3.48 -9.06
N ILE A 174 -2.19 4.66 -9.65
CA ILE A 174 -0.89 5.14 -10.13
C ILE A 174 -0.12 5.50 -8.86
N ARG A 175 0.51 4.52 -8.23
CA ARG A 175 1.52 4.82 -7.21
C ARG A 175 2.82 5.04 -7.97
N ASN A 176 3.15 6.32 -8.18
CA ASN A 176 4.52 6.74 -8.49
C ASN A 176 5.41 6.29 -7.33
N ALA A 177 5.91 5.07 -7.40
CA ALA A 177 6.74 4.48 -6.37
C ALA A 177 8.13 5.15 -6.27
N SER A 178 8.50 5.95 -7.28
CA SER A 178 9.64 6.87 -7.24
C SER A 178 9.53 7.99 -6.18
N LYS A 179 8.38 8.19 -5.51
CA LYS A 179 8.18 9.31 -4.56
C LYS A 179 8.30 8.97 -3.07
N ASN A 180 8.44 7.69 -2.70
CA ASN A 180 8.56 7.28 -1.28
C ASN A 180 9.93 6.66 -0.94
N ILE A 181 10.88 6.64 -1.87
CA ILE A 181 12.25 6.21 -1.59
C ILE A 181 13.05 7.44 -1.20
N TYR A 182 13.51 7.46 0.04
CA TYR A 182 14.33 8.53 0.57
C TYR A 182 15.78 8.07 0.64
N GLN A 183 16.68 8.84 0.05
CA GLN A 183 18.11 8.74 0.34
C GLN A 183 18.35 9.45 1.66
N ILE A 184 18.50 8.69 2.75
CA ILE A 184 18.85 9.21 4.07
C ILE A 184 20.36 9.35 4.14
N HIS A 185 20.85 10.52 4.54
CA HIS A 185 22.26 10.80 4.79
C HIS A 185 22.47 11.03 6.28
N PHE A 186 23.40 10.28 6.87
CA PHE A 186 23.84 10.44 8.25
C PHE A 186 25.06 11.35 8.24
N HIS A 187 24.96 12.54 8.83
CA HIS A 187 26.06 13.52 8.83
C HIS A 187 26.92 13.35 10.06
N LYS A 188 26.31 13.46 11.24
CA LYS A 188 27.00 13.40 12.53
C LYS A 188 26.15 12.72 13.57
N ILE A 189 26.79 12.10 14.55
CA ILE A 189 26.13 11.68 15.79
C ILE A 189 26.96 12.20 16.96
N PHE A 190 26.30 12.71 17.98
CA PHE A 190 26.92 13.08 19.23
C PHE A 190 26.43 12.13 20.33
N LEU A 191 27.35 11.44 20.98
CA LEU A 191 27.08 10.43 22.00
C LEU A 191 27.71 10.87 23.33
N ASN A 192 26.92 11.42 24.25
CA ASN A 192 27.44 11.77 25.57
C ASN A 192 27.78 10.49 26.33
N ASP A 193 29.03 10.34 26.75
CA ASP A 193 29.52 9.15 27.43
C ASP A 193 28.69 8.76 28.67
N SER A 194 28.17 9.75 29.40
CA SER A 194 27.33 9.52 30.59
C SER A 194 25.97 8.87 30.29
N ASP A 195 25.51 8.90 29.04
CA ASP A 195 24.28 8.25 28.59
C ASP A 195 24.50 6.73 28.33
N PHE A 196 25.75 6.27 28.33
CA PHE A 196 26.17 4.95 27.84
C PHE A 196 26.93 4.14 28.91
N SER A 197 26.91 2.83 28.75
CA SER A 197 27.53 1.90 29.67
C SER A 197 28.96 1.62 29.20
N ARG A 198 29.80 1.23 30.17
CA ARG A 198 31.16 0.79 29.94
C ARG A 198 31.29 -0.65 30.37
N SER A 199 32.17 -1.39 29.69
CA SER A 199 32.55 -2.75 30.07
C SER A 199 33.27 -2.77 31.42
N ILE A 200 33.49 -3.97 31.96
CA ILE A 200 34.28 -4.18 33.19
C ILE A 200 35.72 -3.65 33.12
N PHE A 201 36.24 -3.44 31.90
CA PHE A 201 37.56 -2.83 31.65
C PHE A 201 37.47 -1.32 31.42
N ASN A 202 36.34 -0.71 31.75
CA ASN A 202 36.04 0.70 31.54
C ASN A 202 36.06 1.15 30.06
N ASN A 203 36.03 0.21 29.11
CA ASN A 203 35.95 0.53 27.69
C ASN A 203 34.50 0.79 27.27
N PRO A 204 34.22 1.81 26.43
CA PRO A 204 32.88 2.05 25.91
C PRO A 204 32.36 0.86 25.10
N LEU A 205 31.09 0.51 25.29
CA LEU A 205 30.45 -0.57 24.52
C LEU A 205 30.13 -0.12 23.07
N PRO A 206 30.12 -1.06 22.10
CA PRO A 206 29.69 -0.78 20.73
C PRO A 206 28.23 -0.32 20.67
N ILE A 207 27.96 0.67 19.83
CA ILE A 207 26.62 1.23 19.63
C ILE A 207 26.13 0.93 18.22
N ASN A 208 24.86 0.54 18.13
CA ASN A 208 24.12 0.38 16.88
C ASN A 208 22.90 1.30 16.85
N LEU A 209 22.61 1.82 15.66
CA LEU A 209 21.36 2.49 15.35
C LEU A 209 20.50 1.57 14.50
N LEU A 210 19.29 1.27 14.97
CA LEU A 210 18.34 0.40 14.31
C LEU A 210 17.07 1.17 13.96
N LEU A 211 16.57 0.98 12.74
CA LEU A 211 15.23 1.37 12.33
C LEU A 211 14.38 0.12 12.18
N PHE A 212 13.24 0.11 12.85
CA PHE A 212 12.24 -0.93 12.74
C PHE A 212 11.00 -0.43 11.97
N GLU A 213 10.46 -1.30 11.12
CA GLU A 213 9.16 -1.16 10.46
C GLU A 213 8.24 -2.29 10.96
N ASN A 214 7.19 -1.95 11.72
CA ASN A 214 6.30 -2.93 12.37
C ASN A 214 7.05 -4.04 13.14
N ASN A 215 8.11 -3.66 13.87
CA ASN A 215 9.01 -4.55 14.62
C ASN A 215 9.97 -5.42 13.79
N ASN A 216 10.02 -5.26 12.47
CA ASN A 216 11.07 -5.87 11.63
C ASN A 216 12.20 -4.86 11.40
N ILE A 217 13.45 -5.30 11.43
CA ILE A 217 14.61 -4.43 11.15
C ILE A 217 14.59 -4.02 9.68
N ALA A 218 14.46 -2.71 9.42
CA ALA A 218 14.48 -2.11 8.09
C ALA A 218 15.84 -1.47 7.77
N MET A 219 16.56 -1.00 8.79
CA MET A 219 17.93 -0.50 8.67
C MET A 219 18.70 -0.74 9.94
N GLU A 220 19.96 -1.13 9.78
CA GLU A 220 20.98 -1.14 10.81
C GLU A 220 22.17 -0.29 10.36
N LEU A 221 22.75 0.44 11.30
CA LEU A 221 23.95 1.27 11.14
C LEU A 221 24.85 1.10 12.37
N PHE A 222 26.03 0.52 12.16
CA PHE A 222 27.05 0.39 13.19
C PHE A 222 27.74 1.73 13.45
N ILE A 223 27.67 2.19 14.70
CA ILE A 223 28.28 3.45 15.14
C ILE A 223 29.69 3.21 15.70
N GLY A 224 29.86 2.11 16.45
CA GLY A 224 31.12 1.73 17.09
C GLY A 224 31.23 2.19 18.54
N GLN A 225 32.46 2.29 19.05
CA GLN A 225 32.75 2.57 20.47
C GLN A 225 33.14 4.03 20.74
N LYS A 226 33.29 4.87 19.70
CA LYS A 226 33.62 6.28 19.88
C LYS A 226 32.48 6.99 20.61
N ARG A 227 32.86 7.93 21.48
CA ARG A 227 31.97 8.82 22.23
C ARG A 227 32.20 10.25 21.75
N ASP A 228 31.36 11.17 22.19
CA ASP A 228 31.29 12.55 21.72
C ASP A 228 30.89 12.65 20.23
N GLU A 229 31.42 13.65 19.50
CA GLU A 229 31.07 13.87 18.11
C GLU A 229 31.77 12.86 17.18
N LEU A 230 30.97 12.12 16.43
CA LEU A 230 31.39 11.32 15.29
C LEU A 230 30.83 11.93 14.00
N ASP A 231 31.73 12.31 13.09
CA ASP A 231 31.38 12.71 11.72
C ASP A 231 31.50 11.50 10.78
N PHE A 232 30.38 11.06 10.20
CA PHE A 232 30.33 9.88 9.36
C PHE A 232 31.12 10.04 8.05
N LYS A 233 31.35 11.28 7.59
CA LYS A 233 32.16 11.55 6.38
C LYS A 233 33.67 11.42 6.63
N LYS A 234 34.09 11.50 7.89
CA LYS A 234 35.50 11.39 8.30
C LYS A 234 35.92 9.97 8.67
N ARG A 235 35.02 8.99 8.54
CA ARG A 235 35.36 7.57 8.74
C ARG A 235 36.39 7.11 7.71
N ASP A 236 37.18 6.12 8.09
CA ASP A 236 38.12 5.49 7.17
C ASP A 236 37.36 4.85 6.02
N LYS A 237 37.98 4.84 4.83
CA LYS A 237 37.32 4.34 3.61
C LYS A 237 36.80 2.91 3.77
N SER A 238 37.56 2.04 4.44
CA SER A 238 37.15 0.66 4.77
C SER A 238 35.94 0.59 5.69
N GLU A 239 35.79 1.53 6.63
CA GLU A 239 34.60 1.62 7.48
C GLU A 239 33.38 2.14 6.71
N ILE A 240 33.58 3.07 5.78
CA ILE A 240 32.50 3.62 4.93
C ILE A 240 31.93 2.54 4.01
N ASP A 241 32.79 1.69 3.44
CA ASP A 241 32.37 0.62 2.54
C ASP A 241 31.52 -0.44 3.26
N LEU A 242 31.82 -0.71 4.54
CA LEU A 242 31.04 -1.61 5.39
C LEU A 242 29.78 -0.94 5.96
N TYR A 243 29.86 0.33 6.31
CA TYR A 243 28.82 1.09 7.00
C TYR A 243 28.59 2.44 6.31
N PRO A 244 27.85 2.44 5.19
CA PRO A 244 27.68 3.64 4.39
C PRO A 244 26.92 4.70 5.18
N HIS A 245 27.43 5.93 5.11
CA HIS A 245 26.81 7.12 5.72
C HIS A 245 25.56 7.60 4.96
N SER A 246 25.04 6.80 4.04
CA SER A 246 23.74 7.03 3.43
C SER A 246 23.04 5.72 3.08
N LYS A 247 21.71 5.71 3.15
CA LYS A 247 20.90 4.53 2.87
C LYS A 247 19.60 4.92 2.17
N LYS A 248 19.20 4.11 1.18
CA LYS A 248 17.88 4.24 0.56
C LYS A 248 16.87 3.51 1.43
N ILE A 249 15.85 4.23 1.87
CA ILE A 249 14.78 3.67 2.69
C ILE A 249 13.44 4.03 2.06
N LYS A 250 12.57 3.03 1.90
CA LYS A 250 11.22 3.23 1.38
C LYS A 250 10.27 3.56 2.54
N TYR A 251 9.55 4.66 2.42
CA TYR A 251 8.52 5.04 3.36
C TYR A 251 7.20 4.31 3.07
N ASN A 252 6.60 3.80 4.14
CA ASN A 252 5.35 3.08 4.18
C ASN A 252 4.44 3.73 5.23
N SER A 253 3.47 4.52 4.76
CA SER A 253 2.56 5.27 5.63
C SER A 253 1.65 4.41 6.50
N ASN A 254 1.56 3.10 6.22
CA ASN A 254 0.75 2.17 7.01
C ASN A 254 1.52 1.49 8.15
N CYS A 255 2.82 1.78 8.30
CA CYS A 255 3.68 1.15 9.28
C CYS A 255 3.95 2.05 10.47
N ASN A 256 4.10 1.43 11.64
CA ASN A 256 4.72 2.10 12.77
C ASN A 256 6.23 1.99 12.61
N TYR A 257 6.92 3.11 12.75
CA TYR A 257 8.37 3.14 12.76
C TYR A 257 8.89 3.25 14.19
N LYS A 258 10.09 2.75 14.38
CA LYS A 258 10.82 2.92 15.63
C LYS A 258 12.30 3.05 15.34
N ILE A 259 12.93 4.07 15.92
CA ILE A 259 14.39 4.17 15.97
C ILE A 259 14.85 3.72 17.35
N VAL A 260 15.83 2.83 17.37
CA VAL A 260 16.45 2.32 18.59
C VAL A 260 17.94 2.54 18.54
N LEU A 261 18.48 3.06 19.63
CA LEU A 261 19.91 3.08 19.88
C LEU A 261 20.23 1.97 20.90
N THR A 262 21.05 1.00 20.49
CA THR A 262 21.38 -0.18 21.31
C THR A 262 22.85 -0.19 21.66
N GLU A 263 23.16 -0.66 22.87
CA GLU A 263 24.52 -1.07 23.24
C GLU A 263 24.62 -2.58 23.17
N GLU A 264 25.67 -3.06 22.50
CA GLU A 264 25.98 -4.48 22.48
C GLU A 264 26.90 -4.81 23.66
N ASP A 265 26.37 -5.62 24.58
CA ASP A 265 27.20 -6.35 25.54
C ASP A 265 27.19 -7.83 25.15
N ILE A 266 28.29 -8.52 25.43
CA ILE A 266 28.52 -9.96 25.15
C ILE A 266 27.38 -10.82 25.72
N PHE A 267 26.66 -10.32 26.72
CA PHE A 267 25.63 -11.05 27.45
C PHE A 267 24.19 -10.56 27.23
N LYS A 268 23.93 -9.45 26.52
CA LYS A 268 22.57 -8.96 26.20
C LYS A 268 22.58 -7.75 25.24
N ASN A 269 21.69 -7.77 24.25
CA ASN A 269 21.27 -6.55 23.54
C ASN A 269 20.27 -5.79 24.41
N VAL A 270 20.74 -4.77 25.13
CA VAL A 270 19.84 -3.89 25.88
C VAL A 270 19.62 -2.64 25.03
N SER A 271 18.41 -2.51 24.50
CA SER A 271 17.98 -1.24 23.91
C SER A 271 18.00 -0.17 25.00
N LYS A 272 18.75 0.91 24.79
CA LYS A 272 18.84 1.99 25.77
C LYS A 272 17.86 3.12 25.47
N TYR A 273 17.75 3.48 24.20
CA TYR A 273 16.91 4.59 23.78
C TYR A 273 16.02 4.17 22.63
N GLU A 274 14.73 4.42 22.77
CA GLU A 274 13.70 4.03 21.82
C GLU A 274 12.78 5.22 21.55
N ILE A 275 12.66 5.59 20.27
CA ILE A 275 11.76 6.64 19.79
C ILE A 275 10.76 5.99 18.85
N LYS A 276 9.47 6.13 19.15
CA LYS A 276 8.37 5.55 18.36
C LYS A 276 7.75 6.62 17.48
N TYR A 277 7.40 6.20 16.27
CA TYR A 277 6.74 7.02 15.26
C TYR A 277 5.50 6.25 14.78
N PRO A 278 4.28 6.71 15.11
CA PRO A 278 3.05 6.05 14.67
C PRO A 278 2.88 6.09 13.15
N LYS A 279 1.90 5.32 12.65
CA LYS A 279 1.52 5.31 11.23
C LYS A 279 1.33 6.73 10.69
N GLY A 280 1.95 7.01 9.54
CA GLY A 280 1.91 8.32 8.90
C GLY A 280 3.06 9.25 9.28
N GLU A 281 3.82 8.95 10.34
CA GLU A 281 5.02 9.70 10.71
C GLU A 281 6.27 9.10 10.08
N TRP A 282 7.25 9.96 9.81
CA TRP A 282 8.52 9.57 9.21
C TRP A 282 9.69 9.94 10.11
N PRO A 283 10.53 8.99 10.53
CA PRO A 283 11.57 9.27 11.52
C PRO A 283 12.65 10.27 11.09
N PHE A 284 12.85 10.43 9.77
CA PHE A 284 13.95 11.22 9.21
C PHE A 284 13.49 12.58 8.66
N ASP A 285 12.25 12.98 8.92
CA ASP A 285 11.68 14.27 8.50
C ASP A 285 12.32 15.49 9.19
N LYS A 286 13.00 15.26 10.32
CA LYS A 286 13.77 16.25 11.07
C LYS A 286 15.25 16.14 10.72
N ASN A 287 15.92 17.28 10.65
CA ASN A 287 17.38 17.33 10.47
C ASN A 287 18.16 16.80 11.68
N LYS A 288 17.49 16.61 12.82
CA LYS A 288 18.09 16.21 14.09
C LYS A 288 17.12 15.34 14.90
N ILE A 289 17.62 14.21 15.41
CA ILE A 289 16.89 13.27 16.26
C ILE A 289 17.61 13.24 17.62
N PHE A 290 16.90 13.57 18.70
CA PHE A 290 17.42 13.54 20.06
C PHE A 290 17.00 12.26 20.77
N PHE A 291 17.96 11.53 21.34
CA PHE A 291 17.72 10.34 22.18
C PHE A 291 17.70 10.72 23.66
N THR A 292 18.50 11.73 24.02
CA THR A 292 18.52 12.43 25.32
C THR A 292 18.77 13.92 25.04
N ASP A 293 18.81 14.75 26.08
CA ASP A 293 19.19 16.17 25.95
C ASP A 293 20.65 16.34 25.47
N SER A 294 21.48 15.31 25.66
CA SER A 294 22.91 15.33 25.34
C SER A 294 23.35 14.27 24.31
N THR A 295 22.43 13.51 23.73
CA THR A 295 22.74 12.51 22.70
C THR A 295 21.79 12.69 21.53
N TYR A 296 22.35 12.90 20.34
CA TYR A 296 21.58 13.20 19.14
C TYR A 296 22.25 12.73 17.85
N LEU A 297 21.44 12.59 16.81
CA LEU A 297 21.84 12.26 15.45
C LEU A 297 21.43 13.37 14.50
N GLU A 298 22.36 13.84 13.65
CA GLU A 298 22.13 14.81 12.58
C GLU A 298 22.06 14.11 11.23
N ILE A 299 20.97 14.36 10.51
CA ILE A 299 20.58 13.65 9.30
C ILE A 299 20.01 14.60 8.27
N SER A 300 19.99 14.17 7.02
CA SER A 300 19.15 14.78 6.00
C SER A 300 18.57 13.71 5.10
N GLN A 301 17.61 14.10 4.26
CA GLN A 301 17.01 13.21 3.28
C GLN A 301 16.79 13.88 1.94
N ASN A 302 16.74 13.08 0.88
CA ASN A 302 16.35 13.51 -0.46
C ASN A 302 15.39 12.47 -1.09
N PRO A 303 14.22 12.88 -1.60
CA PRO A 303 13.62 14.23 -1.50
C PRO A 303 13.31 14.64 -0.05
N PRO A 304 13.09 15.93 0.25
CA PRO A 304 12.56 16.34 1.55
C PRO A 304 11.24 15.60 1.79
N PHE A 305 11.00 15.17 3.04
CA PHE A 305 9.75 14.51 3.39
C PHE A 305 8.64 15.51 3.09
N PRO A 306 7.53 15.13 2.44
CA PRO A 306 6.45 16.06 2.18
C PRO A 306 5.98 16.58 3.54
N ILE A 307 6.38 17.81 3.86
CA ILE A 307 5.81 18.55 4.96
C ILE A 307 4.39 18.82 4.49
N GLU A 308 3.49 17.92 4.87
CA GLU A 308 2.06 18.11 4.79
C GLU A 308 1.69 19.26 5.74
N LYS A 309 2.09 20.49 5.39
CA LYS A 309 1.69 21.68 6.11
C LYS A 309 0.21 21.83 5.81
N ARG A 310 -0.60 21.32 6.74
CA ARG A 310 -2.04 21.46 6.70
C ARG A 310 -2.35 22.89 7.12
N TYR A 311 -3.17 23.56 6.35
CA TYR A 311 -3.58 24.93 6.60
C TYR A 311 -4.99 24.91 7.19
N PRO A 312 -5.27 25.78 8.17
CA PRO A 312 -6.63 25.94 8.66
C PRO A 312 -7.52 26.42 7.51
N VAL A 313 -8.66 25.76 7.35
CA VAL A 313 -9.77 26.25 6.57
C VAL A 313 -10.76 26.88 7.53
N TYR A 314 -10.92 28.18 7.37
CA TYR A 314 -11.74 29.02 8.21
C TYR A 314 -13.17 29.06 7.69
N LYS A 315 -14.12 29.07 8.62
CA LYS A 315 -15.54 29.25 8.33
C LYS A 315 -15.95 30.69 8.57
N TYR A 316 -16.74 31.24 7.66
CA TYR A 316 -17.29 32.58 7.72
C TYR A 316 -18.81 32.54 7.54
N LEU A 317 -19.51 33.47 8.20
CA LEU A 317 -20.94 33.70 8.04
C LEU A 317 -21.17 35.09 7.43
N HIS A 318 -21.85 35.16 6.30
CA HIS A 318 -22.25 36.42 5.69
C HIS A 318 -23.21 37.17 6.62
N ARG A 319 -22.90 38.43 6.97
CA ARG A 319 -23.63 39.18 8.00
C ARG A 319 -25.10 39.44 7.63
N ILE A 320 -25.38 39.64 6.34
CA ILE A 320 -26.70 39.99 5.81
C ILE A 320 -27.42 38.71 5.36
N GLU A 321 -26.94 38.09 4.28
CA GLU A 321 -27.51 36.87 3.69
C GLU A 321 -27.49 35.60 4.55
N LYS A 322 -26.78 35.58 5.68
CA LYS A 322 -26.64 34.41 6.57
C LYS A 322 -26.10 33.12 5.92
N LYS A 323 -25.45 33.23 4.75
CA LYS A 323 -24.77 32.12 4.06
C LYS A 323 -23.38 31.84 4.63
N TYR A 324 -22.92 30.59 4.52
CA TYR A 324 -21.58 30.19 4.95
C TYR A 324 -20.57 30.17 3.79
N CYS A 325 -19.31 30.44 4.12
CA CYS A 325 -18.18 30.40 3.20
C CYS A 325 -16.96 29.78 3.90
N PHE A 326 -16.19 29.00 3.14
CA PHE A 326 -14.89 28.48 3.56
C PHE A 326 -13.76 29.19 2.85
N SER A 327 -12.69 29.48 3.57
CA SER A 327 -11.45 30.00 2.97
C SER A 327 -10.21 29.64 3.76
N ILE A 328 -9.07 29.57 3.07
CA ILE A 328 -7.73 29.48 3.69
C ILE A 328 -7.20 30.84 4.15
N LYS A 329 -7.85 31.94 3.75
CA LYS A 329 -7.51 33.29 4.22
C LYS A 329 -8.18 33.53 5.57
N SER A 330 -7.40 34.01 6.55
CA SER A 330 -7.89 34.34 7.89
C SER A 330 -8.68 35.66 7.94
N ASP A 331 -8.54 36.48 6.91
CA ASP A 331 -9.11 37.81 6.75
C ASP A 331 -9.88 37.89 5.43
N LEU A 332 -11.21 37.97 5.54
CA LEU A 332 -12.12 38.32 4.45
C LEU A 332 -12.73 39.70 4.71
N ASP A 333 -13.39 40.27 3.70
CA ASP A 333 -14.05 41.58 3.79
C ASP A 333 -15.03 41.67 4.97
N GLU A 334 -15.30 42.88 5.47
CA GLU A 334 -16.07 43.13 6.70
C GLU A 334 -17.48 42.50 6.74
N ILE A 335 -18.07 42.25 5.56
CA ILE A 335 -19.36 41.57 5.39
C ILE A 335 -19.35 40.10 5.85
N TRP A 336 -18.16 39.49 5.99
CA TRP A 336 -17.96 38.10 6.43
C TRP A 336 -17.55 38.05 7.91
N LYS A 337 -18.39 37.46 8.75
CA LYS A 337 -18.08 37.25 10.17
C LYS A 337 -17.33 35.94 10.36
N PHE A 338 -16.09 36.00 10.83
CA PHE A 338 -15.28 34.84 11.22
C PHE A 338 -16.00 33.95 12.25
N LYS A 339 -15.96 32.64 12.04
CA LYS A 339 -16.58 31.62 12.92
C LYS A 339 -15.60 30.61 13.50
N GLY A 340 -14.32 30.67 13.13
CA GLY A 340 -13.29 29.74 13.60
C GLY A 340 -12.67 28.90 12.49
N VAL A 341 -11.76 28.03 12.89
CA VAL A 341 -11.22 26.95 12.04
C VAL A 341 -12.23 25.81 12.06
N ASP A 342 -12.65 25.36 10.88
CA ASP A 342 -13.61 24.26 10.76
C ASP A 342 -12.88 22.92 10.57
N PHE A 343 -11.87 22.92 9.68
CA PHE A 343 -11.01 21.78 9.41
C PHE A 343 -9.65 22.24 8.88
N PHE A 344 -8.71 21.31 8.73
CA PHE A 344 -7.44 21.55 8.06
C PHE A 344 -7.40 20.85 6.69
N ALA A 345 -6.86 21.56 5.69
CA ALA A 345 -6.72 21.09 4.32
C ALA A 345 -5.34 21.42 3.75
N TYR A 346 -5.10 21.10 2.48
CA TYR A 346 -3.82 21.35 1.82
C TYR A 346 -3.92 22.57 0.89
N THR A 347 -2.83 23.32 0.76
CA THR A 347 -2.75 24.45 -0.19
C THR A 347 -2.07 24.08 -1.51
N GLN A 348 -1.54 22.86 -1.61
CA GLN A 348 -0.82 22.38 -2.78
C GLN A 348 -1.40 21.08 -3.30
N SER A 349 -1.38 20.96 -4.63
CA SER A 349 -1.78 19.73 -5.32
C SER A 349 -0.84 18.59 -4.98
N ALA A 350 -1.43 17.42 -4.74
CA ALA A 350 -0.73 16.15 -4.63
C ALA A 350 -1.54 15.06 -5.34
N ASP A 351 -0.89 13.94 -5.67
CA ASP A 351 -1.52 12.85 -6.42
C ASP A 351 -2.70 12.19 -5.65
N TRP A 352 -2.76 12.37 -4.33
CA TRP A 352 -3.77 11.81 -3.42
C TRP A 352 -4.82 12.83 -2.93
N ASN A 353 -4.75 14.08 -3.39
CA ASN A 353 -5.76 15.09 -3.12
C ASN A 353 -6.37 15.61 -4.42
N LYS A 354 -7.53 16.25 -4.31
CA LYS A 354 -8.14 16.97 -5.42
C LYS A 354 -8.36 18.42 -5.04
N PRO A 355 -8.24 19.35 -6.01
CA PRO A 355 -8.65 20.72 -5.80
C PRO A 355 -10.15 20.78 -5.48
N VAL A 356 -10.49 21.46 -4.39
CA VAL A 356 -11.84 21.88 -4.08
C VAL A 356 -12.03 23.25 -4.69
N PHE A 357 -12.89 23.32 -5.70
CA PHE A 357 -13.22 24.58 -6.35
C PHE A 357 -14.42 25.21 -5.67
N LYS A 358 -14.40 26.54 -5.58
CA LYS A 358 -15.59 27.33 -5.30
C LYS A 358 -16.39 27.50 -6.59
N TYR A 359 -17.67 27.20 -6.54
CA TYR A 359 -18.62 27.43 -7.62
C TYR A 359 -19.65 28.48 -7.18
N ILE A 360 -20.02 29.35 -8.11
CA ILE A 360 -21.10 30.33 -7.92
C ILE A 360 -22.19 30.04 -8.92
N HIS A 361 -23.43 29.88 -8.47
CA HIS A 361 -24.56 29.68 -9.37
C HIS A 361 -24.82 30.96 -10.18
N LYS A 362 -25.11 30.82 -11.47
CA LYS A 362 -25.13 32.00 -12.39
C LYS A 362 -26.27 33.00 -12.12
N ILE A 363 -27.34 32.57 -11.46
CA ILE A 363 -28.58 33.37 -11.34
C ILE A 363 -28.76 33.96 -9.94
N ASP A 364 -28.51 33.16 -8.90
CA ASP A 364 -28.92 33.45 -7.52
C ASP A 364 -27.73 33.55 -6.54
N SER A 365 -26.49 33.56 -7.07
CA SER A 365 -25.26 33.74 -6.30
C SER A 365 -25.04 32.75 -5.16
N ILE A 366 -25.57 31.53 -5.25
CA ILE A 366 -25.32 30.44 -4.28
C ILE A 366 -23.87 29.95 -4.41
N PHE A 367 -23.24 29.66 -3.27
CA PHE A 367 -21.90 29.09 -3.22
C PHE A 367 -21.93 27.57 -3.06
N LEU A 368 -21.02 26.88 -3.74
CA LEU A 368 -20.85 25.43 -3.64
C LEU A 368 -19.37 25.06 -3.73
N TYR A 369 -18.89 24.20 -2.83
CA TYR A 369 -17.51 23.71 -2.82
C TYR A 369 -17.45 22.26 -3.32
N SER A 370 -16.71 22.00 -4.39
CA SER A 370 -16.74 20.67 -5.01
C SER A 370 -15.38 20.25 -5.57
N ILE A 371 -15.03 18.98 -5.34
CA ILE A 371 -13.95 18.28 -6.05
C ILE A 371 -14.38 17.83 -7.44
N ASP A 372 -15.69 17.71 -7.68
CA ASP A 372 -16.27 17.30 -8.95
C ASP A 372 -16.47 18.50 -9.86
N THR A 373 -16.26 18.28 -11.16
CA THR A 373 -16.61 19.26 -12.19
C THR A 373 -18.13 19.32 -12.36
N LEU A 374 -18.71 20.48 -12.09
CA LEU A 374 -20.15 20.73 -12.24
C LEU A 374 -20.52 21.21 -13.64
N ASN A 375 -21.82 21.19 -13.95
CA ASN A 375 -22.34 21.71 -15.21
C ASN A 375 -22.06 23.22 -15.36
N MET A 376 -21.13 23.55 -16.24
CA MET A 376 -20.66 24.92 -16.48
C MET A 376 -21.71 25.84 -17.12
N ASN A 377 -22.84 25.30 -17.60
CA ASN A 377 -23.97 26.11 -18.03
C ASN A 377 -24.70 26.74 -16.83
N ILE A 378 -24.68 26.07 -15.67
CA ILE A 378 -25.42 26.43 -14.45
C ILE A 378 -24.50 27.07 -13.39
N TRP A 379 -23.21 26.71 -13.41
CA TRP A 379 -22.24 27.12 -12.39
C TRP A 379 -21.04 27.86 -13.01
N HIS A 380 -20.66 28.99 -12.42
CA HIS A 380 -19.37 29.62 -12.64
C HIS A 380 -18.32 29.01 -11.71
N LYS A 381 -17.39 28.25 -12.28
CA LYS A 381 -16.21 27.74 -11.58
C LYS A 381 -15.24 28.89 -11.27
N LYS A 382 -14.90 29.09 -10.00
CA LYS A 382 -13.86 30.00 -9.53
C LYS A 382 -12.55 29.25 -9.30
N ASP A 383 -11.61 29.91 -8.64
CA ASP A 383 -10.31 29.37 -8.29
C ASP A 383 -10.40 28.20 -7.28
N ILE A 384 -9.27 27.55 -7.10
CA ILE A 384 -9.07 26.50 -6.10
C ILE A 384 -9.06 27.17 -4.72
N GLU A 385 -9.98 26.78 -3.84
CA GLU A 385 -10.00 27.31 -2.47
C GLU A 385 -8.98 26.57 -1.59
N PHE A 386 -8.91 25.24 -1.75
CA PHE A 386 -7.97 24.34 -1.08
C PHE A 386 -7.94 22.99 -1.80
N TYR A 387 -7.07 22.09 -1.34
CA TYR A 387 -6.99 20.70 -1.78
C TYR A 387 -7.43 19.77 -0.66
N ALA A 388 -8.34 18.85 -0.96
CA ALA A 388 -8.92 17.92 0.00
C ALA A 388 -8.70 16.46 -0.42
N LEU A 389 -8.80 15.56 0.56
CA LEU A 389 -8.68 14.13 0.33
C LEU A 389 -9.95 13.62 -0.38
N THR A 390 -9.78 12.81 -1.41
CA THR A 390 -10.92 12.15 -2.10
C THR A 390 -11.42 10.93 -1.34
N ASP A 391 -10.55 10.33 -0.54
CA ASP A 391 -10.76 9.09 0.18
C ASP A 391 -10.30 9.24 1.63
N SER A 392 -10.85 8.41 2.52
CA SER A 392 -10.48 8.41 3.94
C SER A 392 -9.00 8.05 4.12
N ALA A 393 -8.27 8.89 4.85
CA ALA A 393 -6.91 8.64 5.34
C ALA A 393 -6.88 8.53 6.88
N PRO A 394 -5.85 7.92 7.48
CA PRO A 394 -5.69 7.90 8.94
C PRO A 394 -5.73 9.31 9.54
N GLY A 395 -6.62 9.52 10.52
CA GLY A 395 -6.81 10.81 11.19
C GLY A 395 -7.65 11.84 10.42
N SER A 396 -8.11 11.51 9.21
CA SER A 396 -9.09 12.33 8.49
C SER A 396 -10.53 12.03 8.92
N ILE A 397 -11.41 13.00 8.74
CA ILE A 397 -12.86 12.92 8.96
C ILE A 397 -13.59 13.24 7.65
N PRO A 398 -14.76 12.65 7.41
CA PRO A 398 -15.61 13.03 6.29
C PRO A 398 -16.17 14.44 6.49
N ILE A 399 -16.28 15.21 5.41
CA ILE A 399 -17.00 16.48 5.36
C ILE A 399 -18.24 16.26 4.49
N TYR A 400 -19.40 16.26 5.13
CA TYR A 400 -20.70 16.05 4.50
C TYR A 400 -21.20 17.34 3.85
N ARG A 401 -21.83 17.19 2.69
CA ARG A 401 -22.49 18.28 1.98
C ARG A 401 -23.99 18.21 2.25
N PHE A 402 -24.57 19.33 2.63
CA PHE A 402 -26.00 19.50 2.86
C PHE A 402 -26.58 20.52 1.90
N TYR A 403 -27.86 20.37 1.56
CA TYR A 403 -28.60 21.32 0.74
C TYR A 403 -29.89 21.73 1.44
N HIS A 404 -30.16 23.03 1.49
CA HIS A 404 -31.38 23.60 2.04
C HIS A 404 -32.33 23.98 0.90
N GLU A 405 -33.50 23.33 0.81
CA GLU A 405 -34.41 23.48 -0.34
C GLU A 405 -35.06 24.87 -0.41
N LEU A 406 -35.34 25.50 0.75
CA LEU A 406 -36.03 26.79 0.82
C LEU A 406 -35.07 27.95 0.53
N ASP A 407 -33.92 27.97 1.18
CA ASP A 407 -32.90 29.03 1.00
C ASP A 407 -32.03 28.82 -0.24
N LYS A 408 -32.19 27.65 -0.88
CA LYS A 408 -31.35 27.19 -1.99
C LYS A 408 -29.86 27.19 -1.64
N ASP A 409 -29.47 26.96 -0.39
CA ASP A 409 -28.07 27.08 0.04
C ASP A 409 -27.38 25.71 0.23
N TYR A 410 -26.05 25.71 0.14
CA TYR A 410 -25.22 24.56 0.47
C TYR A 410 -24.41 24.80 1.73
N TYR A 411 -24.34 23.77 2.57
CA TYR A 411 -23.56 23.80 3.80
C TYR A 411 -22.69 22.56 3.91
N TYR A 412 -21.56 22.68 4.61
CA TYR A 412 -20.64 21.58 4.82
C TYR A 412 -20.36 21.42 6.31
N SER A 413 -20.31 20.18 6.77
CA SER A 413 -20.10 19.88 8.18
C SER A 413 -19.35 18.56 8.35
N PRO A 414 -18.51 18.44 9.39
CA PRO A 414 -18.02 17.12 9.82
C PRO A 414 -19.12 16.24 10.43
N ASN A 415 -20.26 16.82 10.81
CA ASN A 415 -21.41 16.07 11.33
C ASN A 415 -22.25 15.52 10.17
N ASP A 416 -22.65 14.25 10.27
CA ASP A 416 -23.47 13.55 9.28
C ASP A 416 -24.97 13.88 9.38
N SER A 417 -25.36 14.67 10.39
CA SER A 417 -26.72 15.12 10.63
C SER A 417 -26.75 16.59 11.04
N LEU A 418 -27.78 17.29 10.56
CA LEU A 418 -28.12 18.68 10.87
C LEU A 418 -29.64 18.78 11.08
N ASP A 419 -30.15 19.98 11.26
CA ASP A 419 -31.59 20.22 11.37
C ASP A 419 -32.35 19.60 10.17
N PRO A 420 -33.59 19.11 10.35
CA PRO A 420 -34.33 18.35 9.33
C PRO A 420 -34.52 19.07 7.98
N GLU A 421 -34.40 20.40 7.97
CA GLU A 421 -34.53 21.23 6.77
C GLU A 421 -33.29 21.09 5.85
N TRP A 422 -32.16 20.61 6.38
CA TRP A 422 -30.93 20.35 5.63
C TRP A 422 -30.87 18.90 5.11
N GLN A 423 -30.92 18.76 3.79
CA GLN A 423 -30.83 17.45 3.15
C GLN A 423 -29.36 17.03 3.00
N ASN A 424 -28.95 15.94 3.66
CA ASN A 424 -27.61 15.36 3.48
C ASN A 424 -27.46 14.79 2.04
N LYS A 425 -26.50 15.30 1.29
CA LYS A 425 -26.15 14.90 -0.09
C LYS A 425 -24.91 13.99 -0.15
N GLY A 426 -24.49 13.44 0.98
CA GLY A 426 -23.36 12.56 1.13
C GLY A 426 -22.04 13.29 1.42
N ILE A 427 -20.96 12.51 1.41
CA ILE A 427 -19.60 13.01 1.64
C ILE A 427 -19.17 13.85 0.43
N GLY A 428 -18.76 15.10 0.68
CA GLY A 428 -18.16 15.96 -0.33
C GLY A 428 -16.67 15.68 -0.52
N PHE A 429 -15.94 15.52 0.58
CA PHE A 429 -14.50 15.21 0.64
C PHE A 429 -14.09 14.81 2.06
N TYR A 430 -12.83 14.43 2.27
CA TYR A 430 -12.25 14.18 3.59
C TYR A 430 -11.24 15.28 3.95
N ALA A 431 -11.16 15.61 5.23
CA ALA A 431 -10.26 16.64 5.78
C ALA A 431 -9.77 16.25 7.18
N PHE A 432 -8.85 17.03 7.78
CA PHE A 432 -8.41 16.79 9.15
C PHE A 432 -9.20 17.66 10.13
N PRO A 433 -9.59 17.15 11.31
CA PRO A 433 -10.43 17.88 12.25
C PRO A 433 -9.81 19.21 12.68
N GLY A 434 -10.61 20.28 12.65
CA GLY A 434 -10.37 21.47 13.46
C GLY A 434 -10.53 21.09 14.93
N LYS A 435 -9.65 21.57 15.81
CA LYS A 435 -9.71 21.26 17.25
C LYS A 435 -11.04 21.68 17.88
#